data_AF-A0A7S2NVY8-F1
#
_entry.id   AF-A0A7S2NVY8-F1
#
_cell.length_a   1.000
_cell.length_b   1.000
_cell.length_c   1.000
_cell.angle_alpha   90.00
_cell.angle_beta   90.00
_cell.angle_gamma   90.00
#
_symmetry.space_group_name_H-M   'P 1'
#
loop_
_entity.id
_entity.type
_entity.pdbx_description
1 polymer ?
#
loop_
_entity_poly.entity_id
_entity_poly.type
_entity_poly.pdbx_seq_one_letter_code
_entity_poly.pdbx_strand_id
1 'polypeptide(L)'
;GVTFEAVIVPPPSARQVIAKQSSWTNTSVRDTEIAGLKQEVDRLSGEGSQGDLTASTATTAAVGRDVACSGLNSPRQSLQYSPTNLSSTLLSPSPPRALSWAFRAAHEDFTLFDTTVAVGIIGCPGNNRVIAHLLKQIANFEDSSGRGRNLRAMKDVNHLHIEVRALANSGKMLFAEHGVPPEQLESATNDLDALHADLSKEAPEGEFDLASAEWSALGEYMGTKRIPHKVLIDCTDSDDVAKSYPEWLKRGIHVVSQNKRVGAGSLDLYRDVMEVTRKSEANLYLESMVGAQMPIISVMHDIVQTGDNITRVDGIFSGTMGYILDRVQRAEGTTFSEALAEAKERGLPEPDPFADVSGLDTARKALVLARELGFDLELEDVTVESLVPKDAEGKGWDALQEALKASTDAELAARVSEAQAKGECLRYVGRVDAVAGKISVGLRSFPMDHPFSTTRDSETTIAFRTGQYTEATPLLLRGPGAGPVAIASGVFADLLRLTKNL
;
A
#
# COMPACT_ATOMS: atom_id res chain seq x y z
N GLY A 1 -38.93 -24.80 47.49
CA GLY A 1 -38.12 -23.61 47.84
C GLY A 1 -36.69 -23.89 47.48
N VAL A 2 -36.16 -23.14 46.52
CA VAL A 2 -34.75 -22.71 46.44
C VAL A 2 -34.80 -21.38 45.67
N THR A 3 -34.54 -20.29 46.39
CA THR A 3 -34.30 -18.95 45.84
C THR A 3 -32.81 -18.81 45.56
N PHE A 4 -32.45 -18.34 44.36
CA PHE A 4 -31.07 -17.92 44.06
C PHE A 4 -30.98 -16.40 44.24
N GLU A 5 -30.24 -15.95 45.25
CA GLU A 5 -29.77 -14.56 45.36
C GLU A 5 -28.55 -14.38 44.45
N ALA A 6 -28.62 -13.44 43.52
CA ALA A 6 -27.47 -13.00 42.75
C ALA A 6 -26.77 -11.87 43.53
N VAL A 7 -25.58 -12.16 44.08
CA VAL A 7 -24.68 -11.14 44.64
C VAL A 7 -23.87 -10.54 43.50
N ILE A 8 -24.11 -9.27 43.17
CA ILE A 8 -23.31 -8.52 42.22
C ILE A 8 -22.08 -7.99 42.97
N VAL A 9 -20.89 -8.51 42.64
CA VAL A 9 -19.60 -7.98 43.12
C VAL A 9 -19.04 -7.03 42.04
N PRO A 10 -18.79 -5.74 42.33
CA PRO A 10 -18.21 -4.83 41.34
C PRO A 10 -16.71 -5.13 41.15
N PRO A 11 -16.15 -4.88 39.95
CA PRO A 11 -14.74 -5.15 39.67
C PRO A 11 -13.82 -4.20 40.48
N PRO A 12 -12.62 -4.66 40.89
CA PRO A 12 -11.71 -3.83 41.66
C PRO A 12 -11.19 -2.66 40.83
N SER A 13 -11.07 -1.50 41.47
CA SER A 13 -10.58 -0.27 40.84
C SER A 13 -9.14 -0.42 40.33
N ALA A 14 -8.82 0.22 39.20
CA ALA A 14 -7.56 0.12 38.45
C ALA A 14 -6.27 0.35 39.27
N ARG A 15 -6.36 0.88 40.49
CA ARG A 15 -5.22 1.05 41.41
C ARG A 15 -4.74 -0.25 42.07
N GLN A 16 -5.56 -1.30 42.17
CA GLN A 16 -5.14 -2.58 42.76
C GLN A 16 -4.41 -3.50 41.77
N VAL A 17 -4.64 -3.36 40.47
CA VAL A 17 -3.94 -4.14 39.43
C VAL A 17 -2.49 -3.67 39.27
N ILE A 18 -2.25 -2.37 39.39
CA ILE A 18 -0.91 -1.76 39.24
C ILE A 18 0.02 -2.11 40.42
N ALA A 19 -0.53 -2.32 41.63
CA ALA A 19 0.28 -2.68 42.80
C ALA A 19 0.75 -4.15 42.83
N LYS A 20 0.17 -5.03 41.99
CA LYS A 20 0.59 -6.44 41.86
C LYS A 20 1.56 -6.69 40.68
N GLN A 21 1.66 -5.78 39.72
CA GLN A 21 2.61 -5.89 38.60
C GLN A 21 4.03 -5.48 38.96
N SER A 22 4.24 -4.71 40.03
CA SER A 22 5.58 -4.23 40.45
C SER A 22 6.42 -5.26 41.22
N SER A 23 5.93 -6.47 41.47
CA SER A 23 6.68 -7.54 42.16
C SER A 23 7.18 -8.67 41.24
N TRP A 24 7.01 -8.55 39.92
CA TRP A 24 7.54 -9.52 38.95
C TRP A 24 8.83 -9.00 38.29
N THR A 25 9.78 -8.55 39.11
CA THR A 25 11.19 -8.60 38.73
C THR A 25 11.73 -9.93 39.21
N ASN A 26 11.80 -10.94 38.35
CA ASN A 26 12.54 -12.15 38.71
C ASN A 26 13.19 -12.82 37.50
N THR A 27 14.44 -12.43 37.28
CA THR A 27 15.45 -13.10 36.48
C THR A 27 15.78 -14.52 36.99
N SER A 28 15.13 -15.00 38.06
CA SER A 28 15.46 -16.29 38.70
C SER A 28 14.60 -17.49 38.26
N VAL A 29 13.44 -17.30 37.61
CA VAL A 29 12.58 -18.43 37.22
C VAL A 29 13.11 -19.14 35.96
N ARG A 30 13.73 -18.39 35.02
CA ARG A 30 14.26 -18.96 33.78
C ARG A 30 15.47 -19.89 33.99
N ASP A 31 16.33 -19.59 34.95
CA ASP A 31 17.54 -20.39 35.16
C ASP A 31 17.26 -21.73 35.86
N THR A 32 16.21 -21.80 36.69
CA THR A 32 15.87 -23.05 37.41
C THR A 32 15.15 -24.04 36.52
N GLU A 33 14.27 -23.57 35.62
CA GLU A 33 13.57 -24.41 34.64
C GLU A 33 14.51 -24.90 33.52
N ILE A 34 15.45 -24.05 33.08
CA ILE A 34 16.48 -24.44 32.10
C ILE A 34 17.50 -25.43 32.72
N ALA A 35 17.84 -25.27 34.00
CA ALA A 35 18.70 -26.22 34.71
C ALA A 35 18.02 -27.59 34.90
N GLY A 36 16.72 -27.62 35.23
CA GLY A 36 15.95 -28.86 35.34
C GLY A 36 15.82 -29.60 34.01
N LEU A 37 15.60 -28.87 32.91
CA LEU A 37 15.54 -29.43 31.56
C LEU A 37 16.90 -29.95 31.08
N LYS A 38 18.00 -29.25 31.38
CA LYS A 38 19.36 -29.75 31.09
C LYS A 38 19.70 -31.01 31.88
N GLN A 39 19.33 -31.05 33.15
CA GLN A 39 19.60 -32.22 34.00
C GLN A 39 18.84 -33.47 33.54
N GLU A 40 17.62 -33.30 33.02
CA GLU A 40 16.82 -34.40 32.46
C GLU A 40 17.30 -34.84 31.07
N VAL A 41 17.78 -33.90 30.24
CA VAL A 41 18.43 -34.20 28.95
C VAL A 41 19.76 -34.93 29.16
N ASP A 42 20.58 -34.51 30.12
CA ASP A 42 21.84 -35.17 30.45
C ASP A 42 21.62 -36.57 31.06
N ARG A 43 20.55 -36.75 31.85
CA ARG A 43 20.11 -38.06 32.37
C ARG A 43 19.73 -39.03 31.25
N LEU A 44 19.02 -38.54 30.22
CA LEU A 44 18.60 -39.32 29.06
C LEU A 44 19.75 -39.57 28.05
N SER A 45 20.81 -38.76 28.11
CA SER A 45 21.99 -38.87 27.23
C SER A 45 23.09 -39.78 27.80
N GLY A 46 23.07 -40.05 29.12
CA GLY A 46 24.10 -40.83 29.83
C GLY A 46 23.90 -42.34 29.83
N GLU A 47 22.72 -42.85 29.46
CA GLU A 47 22.46 -44.30 29.35
C GLU A 47 22.74 -44.79 27.92
N GLY A 48 24.02 -45.12 27.66
CA GLY A 48 24.46 -46.24 26.82
C GLY A 48 23.83 -46.47 25.43
N SER A 49 24.57 -46.03 24.41
CA SER A 49 24.99 -46.78 23.21
C SER A 49 24.06 -47.80 22.52
N GLN A 50 23.93 -47.60 21.20
CA GLN A 50 23.47 -48.52 20.14
C GLN A 50 21.95 -48.76 20.02
N GLY A 51 21.36 -48.19 18.95
CA GLY A 51 20.18 -48.73 18.28
C GLY A 51 18.89 -47.91 18.41
N ASP A 52 18.35 -47.58 17.23
CA ASP A 52 16.96 -47.26 16.88
C ASP A 52 16.29 -45.92 17.23
N LEU A 53 15.64 -45.39 16.16
CA LEU A 53 14.83 -44.18 16.01
C LEU A 53 13.53 -44.13 16.85
N THR A 54 13.36 -45.00 17.86
CA THR A 54 12.13 -45.14 18.63
C THR A 54 12.09 -44.30 19.92
N ALA A 55 13.22 -43.74 20.37
CA ALA A 55 13.29 -42.92 21.58
C ALA A 55 12.74 -41.49 21.40
N SER A 56 12.86 -40.92 20.19
CA SER A 56 12.40 -39.55 19.88
C SER A 56 10.87 -39.40 19.99
N THR A 57 10.12 -40.42 19.60
CA THR A 57 8.65 -40.43 19.62
C THR A 57 8.07 -40.51 21.04
N ALA A 58 8.78 -41.15 21.97
CA ALA A 58 8.36 -41.24 23.38
C ALA A 58 8.53 -39.91 24.13
N THR A 59 9.60 -39.17 23.84
CA THR A 59 9.87 -37.85 24.43
C THR A 59 8.82 -36.81 23.99
N THR A 60 8.41 -36.83 22.72
CA THR A 60 7.37 -35.92 22.21
C THR A 60 5.99 -36.23 22.79
N ALA A 61 5.68 -37.51 23.03
CA ALA A 61 4.40 -37.92 23.62
C ALA A 61 4.28 -37.60 25.13
N ALA A 62 5.40 -37.52 25.85
CA ALA A 62 5.44 -37.12 27.26
C ALA A 62 5.22 -35.60 27.42
N VAL A 63 5.90 -34.78 26.60
CA VAL A 63 5.76 -33.31 26.61
C VAL A 63 4.33 -32.87 26.24
N GLY A 64 3.72 -33.52 25.24
CA GLY A 64 2.33 -33.22 24.85
C GLY A 64 1.28 -33.58 25.92
N ARG A 65 1.59 -34.55 26.80
CA ARG A 65 0.67 -35.00 27.86
C ARG A 65 0.70 -34.09 29.09
N ASP A 66 1.86 -33.55 29.44
CA ASP A 66 1.99 -32.60 30.56
C ASP A 66 1.37 -31.23 30.27
N VAL A 67 1.41 -30.77 29.01
CA VAL A 67 0.77 -29.51 28.58
C VAL A 67 -0.76 -29.61 28.59
N ALA A 68 -1.32 -30.78 28.28
CA ALA A 68 -2.77 -31.00 28.36
C ALA A 68 -3.32 -31.01 29.81
N CYS A 69 -2.46 -31.34 30.79
CA CYS A 69 -2.83 -31.40 32.21
C CYS A 69 -2.71 -30.05 32.94
N SER A 70 -2.07 -29.03 32.36
CA SER A 70 -1.75 -27.77 33.05
C SER A 70 -2.84 -26.68 32.97
N GLY A 71 -3.99 -26.93 32.32
CA GLY A 71 -5.20 -26.13 32.51
C GLY A 71 -5.11 -24.64 32.14
N LEU A 72 -4.28 -24.27 31.15
CA LEU A 72 -4.20 -22.91 30.62
C LEU A 72 -5.44 -22.59 29.76
N ASN A 73 -6.51 -22.11 30.39
CA ASN A 73 -7.64 -21.50 29.70
C ASN A 73 -7.32 -20.03 29.35
N SER A 74 -7.17 -19.70 28.05
CA SER A 74 -7.21 -18.33 27.56
C SER A 74 -8.62 -18.02 26.98
N PRO A 75 -9.23 -16.87 27.29
CA PRO A 75 -10.58 -16.56 26.83
C PRO A 75 -10.53 -15.75 25.53
N ARG A 76 -10.31 -16.41 24.38
CA ARG A 76 -10.73 -15.90 23.06
C ARG A 76 -10.71 -17.04 22.03
N GLN A 77 -11.86 -17.20 21.38
CA GLN A 77 -12.17 -18.06 20.22
C GLN A 77 -12.51 -19.54 20.50
N SER A 78 -13.80 -19.73 20.78
CA SER A 78 -14.60 -20.89 20.36
C SER A 78 -14.98 -20.78 18.88
N LEU A 79 -14.96 -21.92 18.15
CA LEU A 79 -15.29 -22.17 16.72
C LEU A 79 -14.04 -22.05 15.80
N GLN A 80 -13.48 -23.07 15.15
CA GLN A 80 -13.90 -24.44 14.82
C GLN A 80 -12.65 -25.32 14.61
N TYR A 81 -12.07 -26.01 15.61
CA TYR A 81 -11.27 -27.21 15.32
C TYR A 81 -11.34 -28.16 16.52
N SER A 82 -11.92 -29.35 16.31
CA SER A 82 -12.00 -30.39 17.32
C SER A 82 -10.62 -31.06 17.51
N PRO A 83 -10.12 -31.25 18.75
CA PRO A 83 -8.84 -31.91 19.03
C PRO A 83 -8.71 -33.33 18.43
N THR A 84 -9.83 -33.95 18.07
CA THR A 84 -9.90 -35.27 17.44
C THR A 84 -9.41 -35.31 15.98
N ASN A 85 -9.37 -34.19 15.25
CA ASN A 85 -8.89 -34.19 13.86
C ASN A 85 -7.36 -34.15 13.73
N LEU A 86 -6.65 -33.66 14.75
CA LEU A 86 -5.18 -33.65 14.78
C LEU A 86 -4.61 -35.06 15.04
N SER A 87 -5.33 -35.88 15.78
CA SER A 87 -4.89 -37.24 16.14
C SER A 87 -5.07 -38.24 14.99
N SER A 88 -6.04 -38.05 14.09
CA SER A 88 -6.25 -38.94 12.93
C SER A 88 -5.22 -38.77 11.82
N THR A 89 -4.61 -37.59 11.70
CA THR A 89 -3.66 -37.27 10.61
C THR A 89 -2.25 -37.82 10.91
N LEU A 90 -1.94 -38.08 12.18
CA LEU A 90 -0.64 -38.59 12.63
C LEU A 90 -0.49 -40.13 12.55
N LEU A 91 -1.52 -40.86 12.11
CA LEU A 91 -1.52 -42.33 12.05
C LEU A 91 -1.43 -42.91 10.62
N SER A 92 -1.22 -42.08 9.59
CA SER A 92 -1.06 -42.55 8.20
C SER A 92 0.42 -42.57 7.76
N PRO A 93 0.92 -43.67 7.14
CA PRO A 93 2.31 -43.76 6.74
C PRO A 93 2.51 -43.14 5.34
N SER A 94 2.79 -41.82 5.25
CA SER A 94 3.56 -41.08 4.18
C SER A 94 3.17 -39.58 4.09
N PRO A 95 4.02 -38.61 3.62
CA PRO A 95 5.49 -38.47 3.58
C PRO A 95 5.96 -37.25 4.45
N PRO A 96 7.27 -36.85 4.48
CA PRO A 96 7.81 -35.83 5.41
C PRO A 96 7.17 -34.43 5.33
N ARG A 97 6.46 -34.12 4.25
CA ARG A 97 5.86 -32.81 4.02
C ARG A 97 4.66 -32.53 4.94
N ALA A 98 3.80 -33.53 5.18
CA ALA A 98 2.64 -33.39 6.07
C ALA A 98 3.04 -33.11 7.52
N LEU A 99 4.10 -33.78 7.99
CA LEU A 99 4.71 -33.52 9.29
C LEU A 99 5.34 -32.11 9.36
N SER A 100 5.98 -31.63 8.30
CA SER A 100 6.53 -30.27 8.28
C SER A 100 5.46 -29.17 8.31
N TRP A 101 4.28 -29.42 7.75
CA TRP A 101 3.14 -28.51 7.82
C TRP A 101 2.44 -28.57 9.19
N ALA A 102 2.23 -29.77 9.73
CA ALA A 102 1.66 -29.94 11.07
C ALA A 102 2.56 -29.35 12.15
N PHE A 103 3.89 -29.52 12.02
CA PHE A 103 4.86 -28.92 12.92
C PHE A 103 4.94 -27.40 12.73
N ARG A 104 4.78 -26.88 11.50
CA ARG A 104 4.68 -25.42 11.26
C ARG A 104 3.41 -24.83 11.85
N ALA A 105 2.25 -25.43 11.63
CA ALA A 105 0.99 -24.98 12.22
C ALA A 105 1.05 -25.00 13.76
N ALA A 106 1.61 -26.07 14.34
CA ALA A 106 1.80 -26.16 15.79
C ALA A 106 2.88 -25.20 16.34
N HIS A 107 3.90 -24.87 15.54
CA HIS A 107 4.94 -23.91 15.92
C HIS A 107 4.48 -22.46 15.75
N GLU A 108 3.76 -22.14 14.67
CA GLU A 108 3.11 -20.85 14.42
C GLU A 108 2.12 -20.51 15.55
N ASP A 109 1.37 -21.50 16.06
CA ASP A 109 0.47 -21.31 17.22
C ASP A 109 1.21 -21.11 18.56
N PHE A 110 2.46 -21.59 18.70
CA PHE A 110 3.21 -21.54 19.97
C PHE A 110 4.18 -20.37 20.09
N THR A 111 4.37 -19.62 19.00
CA THR A 111 5.30 -18.49 18.97
C THR A 111 4.58 -17.26 18.46
N LEU A 112 4.38 -16.29 19.35
CA LEU A 112 4.02 -14.91 19.02
C LEU A 112 5.09 -14.35 18.09
N PHE A 113 5.02 -14.61 16.79
CA PHE A 113 6.03 -14.18 15.83
C PHE A 113 5.63 -12.91 15.09
N ASP A 114 6.65 -12.13 14.76
CA ASP A 114 6.53 -11.04 13.82
C ASP A 114 6.12 -11.59 12.45
N THR A 115 5.01 -11.08 11.91
CA THR A 115 4.61 -11.28 10.51
C THR A 115 5.71 -10.72 9.63
N THR A 116 6.42 -11.57 8.90
CA THR A 116 7.43 -11.13 7.93
C THR A 116 6.80 -11.01 6.55
N VAL A 117 7.00 -9.88 5.88
CA VAL A 117 6.59 -9.66 4.49
C VAL A 117 7.83 -9.44 3.62
N ALA A 118 7.96 -10.27 2.58
CA ALA A 118 8.98 -10.12 1.55
C ALA A 118 8.53 -9.10 0.50
N VAL A 119 9.30 -8.03 0.32
CA VAL A 119 9.00 -6.92 -0.57
C VAL A 119 9.99 -6.89 -1.74
N GLY A 120 9.47 -6.89 -2.96
CA GLY A 120 10.22 -6.49 -4.15
C GLY A 120 9.77 -5.11 -4.62
N ILE A 121 10.69 -4.23 -4.93
CA ILE A 121 10.41 -2.84 -5.32
C ILE A 121 10.88 -2.62 -6.76
N ILE A 122 10.02 -2.04 -7.58
CA ILE A 122 10.24 -1.76 -8.99
C ILE A 122 10.23 -0.24 -9.21
N GLY A 123 11.19 0.25 -9.99
CA GLY A 123 11.48 1.67 -10.13
C GLY A 123 12.60 2.16 -9.20
N CYS A 124 13.39 1.23 -8.65
CA CYS A 124 14.61 1.48 -7.89
C CYS A 124 15.62 2.31 -8.70
N PRO A 125 16.51 3.05 -8.05
CA PRO A 125 16.81 4.40 -8.50
C PRO A 125 17.52 4.47 -9.85
N GLY A 126 16.89 5.29 -10.68
CA GLY A 126 17.48 6.21 -11.64
C GLY A 126 16.49 7.38 -11.74
N ASN A 127 16.75 8.48 -11.02
CA ASN A 127 15.89 9.67 -10.88
C ASN A 127 14.50 9.51 -10.20
N ASN A 128 14.08 8.31 -9.76
CA ASN A 128 12.77 8.12 -9.11
C ASN A 128 12.78 8.53 -7.62
N ARG A 129 12.32 9.76 -7.35
CA ARG A 129 12.24 10.32 -6.00
C ARG A 129 11.20 9.64 -5.09
N VAL A 130 10.18 8.99 -5.67
CA VAL A 130 9.16 8.25 -4.88
C VAL A 130 9.82 7.09 -4.16
N ILE A 131 10.60 6.27 -4.88
CA ILE A 131 11.29 5.12 -4.28
C ILE A 131 12.29 5.54 -3.22
N ALA A 132 13.03 6.63 -3.43
CA ALA A 132 13.94 7.15 -2.42
C ALA A 132 13.24 7.46 -1.09
N HIS A 133 12.05 8.08 -1.15
CA HIS A 133 11.25 8.33 0.05
C HIS A 133 10.64 7.06 0.65
N LEU A 134 10.19 6.11 -0.19
CA LEU A 134 9.63 4.84 0.26
C LEU A 134 10.68 4.00 1.02
N LEU A 135 11.88 3.84 0.45
CA LEU A 135 12.98 3.11 1.08
C LEU A 135 13.35 3.73 2.43
N LYS A 136 13.41 5.06 2.49
CA LYS A 136 13.61 5.79 3.75
C LYS A 136 12.47 5.54 4.75
N GLN A 137 11.23 5.47 4.31
CA GLN A 137 10.10 5.16 5.20
C GLN A 137 10.17 3.74 5.75
N ILE A 138 10.53 2.75 4.91
CA ILE A 138 10.74 1.36 5.33
C ILE A 138 11.92 1.27 6.32
N ALA A 139 13.06 1.90 6.02
CA ALA A 139 14.22 1.93 6.91
C ALA A 139 13.87 2.51 8.30
N ASN A 140 13.15 3.63 8.33
CA ASN A 140 12.70 4.26 9.57
C ASN A 140 11.63 3.45 10.31
N PHE A 141 10.85 2.64 9.60
CA PHE A 141 9.89 1.70 10.19
C PHE A 141 10.61 0.51 10.86
N GLU A 142 11.71 0.05 10.26
CA GLU A 142 12.52 -1.03 10.82
C GLU A 142 13.44 -0.60 11.97
N ASP A 143 13.99 0.61 11.92
CA ASP A 143 14.80 1.14 13.02
C ASP A 143 13.99 1.28 14.32
N SER A 144 14.50 0.65 15.37
CA SER A 144 13.90 0.64 16.70
C SER A 144 14.26 1.86 17.55
N SER A 145 15.34 2.57 17.19
CA SER A 145 15.96 3.58 18.03
C SER A 145 15.41 5.01 17.79
N GLY A 146 14.97 5.35 16.58
CA GLY A 146 14.55 6.71 16.18
C GLY A 146 13.03 7.01 16.16
N ARG A 147 12.15 6.05 16.49
CA ARG A 147 10.71 6.17 16.18
C ARG A 147 10.01 7.34 16.92
N GLY A 148 9.17 8.09 16.19
CA GLY A 148 8.18 8.99 16.79
C GLY A 148 7.13 8.22 17.62
N ARG A 149 6.54 8.85 18.63
CA ARG A 149 5.63 8.22 19.63
C ARG A 149 4.52 7.37 18.99
N ASN A 150 3.90 7.84 17.91
CA ASN A 150 2.79 7.16 17.25
C ASN A 150 3.22 5.89 16.49
N LEU A 151 4.43 5.88 15.92
CA LEU A 151 4.95 4.74 15.17
C LEU A 151 5.35 3.59 16.10
N ARG A 152 5.90 3.90 17.28
CA ARG A 152 6.17 2.91 18.35
C ARG A 152 4.90 2.20 18.76
N ALA A 153 3.85 2.98 19.07
CA ALA A 153 2.57 2.45 19.52
C ALA A 153 1.88 1.52 18.49
N MET A 154 2.14 1.65 17.19
CA MET A 154 1.56 0.78 16.16
C MET A 154 2.39 -0.46 15.84
N LYS A 155 3.73 -0.38 15.84
CA LYS A 155 4.57 -1.56 15.56
C LYS A 155 4.49 -2.59 16.69
N ASP A 156 4.42 -2.12 17.94
CA ASP A 156 4.29 -2.98 19.12
C ASP A 156 2.94 -3.73 19.16
N VAL A 157 1.95 -3.31 18.35
CA VAL A 157 0.63 -3.96 18.22
C VAL A 157 0.60 -4.95 17.06
N ASN A 158 1.35 -4.69 16.00
CA ASN A 158 1.24 -5.44 14.76
C ASN A 158 2.32 -6.50 14.53
N HIS A 159 3.40 -6.51 15.32
CA HIS A 159 4.48 -7.51 15.19
C HIS A 159 4.87 -7.69 13.71
N LEU A 160 5.30 -6.63 13.02
CA LEU A 160 5.52 -6.65 11.56
C LEU A 160 6.99 -6.41 11.23
N HIS A 161 7.56 -7.26 10.38
CA HIS A 161 8.90 -7.14 9.81
C HIS A 161 8.84 -7.08 8.28
N ILE A 162 9.50 -6.08 7.69
CA ILE A 162 9.53 -5.85 6.25
C ILE A 162 10.92 -6.18 5.70
N GLU A 163 11.01 -7.20 4.85
CA GLU A 163 12.27 -7.57 4.20
C GLU A 163 12.27 -7.12 2.73
N VAL A 164 13.11 -6.14 2.40
CA VAL A 164 13.30 -5.71 1.00
C VAL A 164 14.24 -6.70 0.31
N ARG A 165 13.68 -7.61 -0.47
CA ARG A 165 14.38 -8.76 -1.08
C ARG A 165 14.69 -8.60 -2.56
N ALA A 166 14.04 -7.66 -3.23
CA ALA A 166 14.35 -7.32 -4.60
C ALA A 166 14.26 -5.81 -4.82
N LEU A 167 15.23 -5.25 -5.54
CA LEU A 167 15.25 -3.87 -6.01
C LEU A 167 15.48 -3.89 -7.52
N ALA A 168 14.56 -3.34 -8.30
CA ALA A 168 14.59 -3.44 -9.76
C ALA A 168 14.45 -2.07 -10.44
N ASN A 169 15.25 -1.85 -11.49
CA ASN A 169 15.08 -0.75 -12.43
C ASN A 169 14.87 -1.29 -13.86
N SER A 170 14.84 -0.43 -14.87
CA SER A 170 14.57 -0.84 -16.26
C SER A 170 15.67 -1.71 -16.89
N GLY A 171 16.86 -1.80 -16.29
CA GLY A 171 17.98 -2.57 -16.84
C GLY A 171 18.45 -3.73 -15.94
N LYS A 172 18.31 -3.59 -14.62
CA LYS A 172 18.88 -4.52 -13.63
C LYS A 172 17.93 -4.79 -12.47
N MET A 173 18.18 -5.92 -11.82
CA MET A 173 17.52 -6.35 -10.59
C MET A 173 18.60 -6.79 -9.60
N LEU A 174 18.53 -6.27 -8.39
CA LEU A 174 19.29 -6.76 -7.24
C LEU A 174 18.38 -7.68 -6.42
N PHE A 175 18.81 -8.93 -6.23
CA PHE A 175 18.17 -9.89 -5.34
C PHE A 175 18.95 -9.99 -4.03
N ALA A 176 18.25 -10.11 -2.91
CA ALA A 176 18.82 -10.21 -1.57
C ALA A 176 18.18 -11.38 -0.79
N GLU A 177 18.97 -12.39 -0.44
CA GLU A 177 18.47 -13.65 0.12
C GLU A 177 17.86 -13.47 1.52
N HIS A 178 18.43 -12.61 2.35
CA HIS A 178 17.92 -12.27 3.68
C HIS A 178 17.47 -10.81 3.77
N GLY A 179 17.23 -10.17 2.62
CA GLY A 179 16.84 -8.77 2.52
C GLY A 179 18.00 -7.79 2.64
N VAL A 180 17.80 -6.59 2.11
CA VAL A 180 18.75 -5.48 2.23
C VAL A 180 18.66 -4.89 3.65
N PRO A 181 19.79 -4.74 4.37
CA PRO A 181 19.79 -4.15 5.71
C PRO A 181 19.16 -2.74 5.73
N PRO A 182 18.34 -2.38 6.72
CA PRO A 182 17.66 -1.08 6.78
C PRO A 182 18.56 0.14 6.62
N GLU A 183 19.76 0.11 7.21
CA GLU A 183 20.77 1.16 7.10
C GLU A 183 21.34 1.34 5.69
N GLN A 184 21.23 0.30 4.84
CA GLN A 184 21.64 0.33 3.44
C GLN A 184 20.48 0.65 2.48
N LEU A 185 19.23 0.71 2.96
CA LEU A 185 18.09 1.12 2.12
C LEU A 185 18.20 2.61 1.73
N GLU A 186 18.82 3.44 2.57
CA GLU A 186 19.08 4.84 2.21
C GLU A 186 20.21 4.97 1.17
N SER A 187 21.22 4.10 1.17
CA SER A 187 22.27 4.10 0.13
C SER A 187 21.75 3.55 -1.20
N ALA A 188 20.75 2.65 -1.13
CA ALA A 188 20.00 2.12 -2.25
C ALA A 188 19.20 3.16 -3.04
N THR A 189 19.25 4.45 -2.69
CA THR A 189 18.60 5.54 -3.44
C THR A 189 19.39 6.05 -4.65
N ASN A 190 20.63 5.58 -4.86
CA ASN A 190 21.55 6.19 -5.81
C ASN A 190 21.89 5.32 -7.02
N ASP A 191 22.28 4.06 -6.81
CA ASP A 191 22.72 3.15 -7.88
C ASP A 191 22.70 1.69 -7.39
N LEU A 192 22.09 0.77 -8.16
CA LEU A 192 22.04 -0.66 -7.84
C LEU A 192 23.40 -1.35 -7.95
N ASP A 193 24.27 -0.93 -8.88
CA ASP A 193 25.61 -1.50 -9.02
C ASP A 193 26.49 -1.13 -7.82
N ALA A 194 26.44 0.14 -7.42
CA ALA A 194 27.17 0.62 -6.25
C ALA A 194 26.67 -0.06 -4.98
N LEU A 195 25.34 -0.17 -4.82
CA LEU A 195 24.73 -0.87 -3.70
C LEU A 195 25.15 -2.35 -3.64
N HIS A 196 25.10 -3.06 -4.77
CA HIS A 196 25.53 -4.46 -4.83
C HIS A 196 27.00 -4.62 -4.43
N ALA A 197 27.87 -3.75 -4.96
CA ALA A 197 29.29 -3.75 -4.64
C ALA A 197 29.56 -3.48 -3.15
N ASP A 198 28.78 -2.61 -2.51
CA ASP A 198 28.91 -2.31 -1.08
C ASP A 198 28.40 -3.46 -0.21
N LEU A 199 27.23 -4.00 -0.52
CA LEU A 199 26.62 -5.11 0.22
C LEU A 199 27.46 -6.40 0.11
N SER A 200 28.06 -6.66 -1.04
CA SER A 200 28.81 -7.89 -1.30
C SER A 200 30.21 -7.93 -0.65
N LYS A 201 30.71 -6.82 -0.07
CA LYS A 201 32.04 -6.79 0.56
C LYS A 201 32.18 -7.70 1.77
N GLU A 202 31.11 -7.83 2.55
CA GLU A 202 31.10 -8.52 3.84
C GLU A 202 30.10 -9.68 3.89
N ALA A 203 29.35 -9.89 2.79
CA ALA A 203 28.32 -10.91 2.71
C ALA A 203 28.84 -12.24 2.14
N PRO A 204 28.23 -13.37 2.52
CA PRO A 204 28.48 -14.66 1.86
C PRO A 204 28.16 -14.61 0.36
N GLU A 205 28.83 -15.47 -0.41
CA GLU A 205 28.55 -15.64 -1.84
C GLU A 205 27.08 -16.07 -2.05
N GLY A 206 26.39 -15.41 -2.99
CA GLY A 206 24.97 -15.65 -3.29
C GLY A 206 23.99 -14.96 -2.34
N GLU A 207 24.45 -14.15 -1.39
CA GLU A 207 23.56 -13.32 -0.56
C GLU A 207 22.92 -12.20 -1.38
N PHE A 208 23.70 -11.59 -2.29
CA PHE A 208 23.29 -10.50 -3.15
C PHE A 208 23.68 -10.77 -4.60
N ASP A 209 22.69 -10.85 -5.49
CA ASP A 209 22.89 -11.16 -6.91
C ASP A 209 22.33 -10.06 -7.81
N LEU A 210 23.10 -9.67 -8.82
CA LEU A 210 22.63 -8.79 -9.90
C LEU A 210 22.20 -9.61 -11.12
N ALA A 211 21.01 -9.31 -11.63
CA ALA A 211 20.44 -9.90 -12.83
C ALA A 211 19.97 -8.80 -13.80
N SER A 212 19.73 -9.19 -15.06
CA SER A 212 19.04 -8.34 -16.04
C SER A 212 17.57 -8.15 -15.65
N ALA A 213 16.97 -7.03 -16.05
CA ALA A 213 15.57 -6.73 -15.77
C ALA A 213 14.60 -7.62 -16.56
N GLU A 214 14.29 -8.79 -15.99
CA GLU A 214 13.33 -9.76 -16.51
C GLU A 214 12.18 -9.95 -15.50
N TRP A 215 10.99 -9.43 -15.81
CA TRP A 215 9.86 -9.34 -14.87
C TRP A 215 9.31 -10.72 -14.45
N SER A 216 9.44 -11.72 -15.32
CA SER A 216 9.13 -13.12 -14.99
C SER A 216 10.12 -13.70 -13.98
N ALA A 217 11.42 -13.43 -14.14
CA ALA A 217 12.46 -13.85 -13.21
C ALA A 217 12.26 -13.22 -11.82
N LEU A 218 11.81 -11.96 -11.76
CA LEU A 218 11.41 -11.31 -10.51
C LEU A 218 10.24 -12.05 -9.84
N GLY A 219 9.21 -12.40 -10.61
CA GLY A 219 8.06 -13.18 -10.13
C GLY A 219 8.45 -14.58 -9.64
N GLU A 220 9.40 -15.23 -10.31
CA GLU A 220 9.95 -16.52 -9.90
C GLU A 220 10.79 -16.41 -8.63
N TYR A 221 11.68 -15.41 -8.55
CA TYR A 221 12.50 -15.16 -7.37
C TYR A 221 11.62 -14.92 -6.14
N MET A 222 10.66 -14.00 -6.24
CA MET A 222 9.71 -13.75 -5.15
C MET A 222 8.85 -15.00 -4.89
N GLY A 223 8.40 -15.70 -5.92
CA GLY A 223 7.57 -16.90 -5.80
C GLY A 223 8.23 -18.07 -5.08
N THR A 224 9.56 -18.23 -5.13
CA THR A 224 10.28 -19.45 -4.72
C THR A 224 10.79 -19.45 -3.27
N LYS A 225 10.55 -18.40 -2.48
CA LYS A 225 11.20 -18.21 -1.18
C LYS A 225 10.32 -18.49 0.04
N ARG A 226 10.99 -18.67 1.18
CA ARG A 226 10.53 -19.22 2.47
C ARG A 226 9.42 -18.43 3.17
N ILE A 227 9.24 -17.15 2.82
CA ILE A 227 8.28 -16.24 3.46
C ILE A 227 6.92 -16.37 2.76
N PRO A 228 5.83 -16.66 3.50
CA PRO A 228 4.51 -16.88 2.89
C PRO A 228 3.93 -15.60 2.28
N HIS A 229 4.16 -14.44 2.90
CA HIS A 229 3.61 -13.16 2.48
C HIS A 229 4.58 -12.39 1.60
N LYS A 230 4.15 -12.08 0.38
CA LYS A 230 5.03 -11.55 -0.66
C LYS A 230 4.33 -10.44 -1.42
N VAL A 231 5.01 -9.33 -1.61
CA VAL A 231 4.44 -8.17 -2.28
C VAL A 231 5.44 -7.56 -3.24
N LEU A 232 4.94 -7.21 -4.43
CA LEU A 232 5.65 -6.37 -5.38
C LEU A 232 5.08 -4.96 -5.31
N ILE A 233 5.97 -3.99 -5.20
CA ILE A 233 5.65 -2.57 -5.19
C ILE A 233 6.12 -1.96 -6.51
N ASP A 234 5.18 -1.48 -7.32
CA ASP A 234 5.45 -0.87 -8.61
C ASP A 234 5.20 0.64 -8.58
N CYS A 235 6.28 1.42 -8.64
CA CYS A 235 6.24 2.88 -8.73
C CYS A 235 6.76 3.37 -10.08
N THR A 236 6.47 2.63 -11.16
CA THR A 236 6.80 2.98 -12.55
C THR A 236 5.58 3.47 -13.33
N ASP A 237 5.80 3.98 -14.55
CA ASP A 237 4.74 4.21 -15.55
C ASP A 237 4.95 3.29 -16.78
N SER A 238 5.29 2.01 -16.52
CA SER A 238 5.71 1.06 -17.55
C SER A 238 4.59 0.08 -17.93
N ASP A 239 4.27 0.01 -19.22
CA ASP A 239 3.34 -0.98 -19.77
C ASP A 239 3.91 -2.41 -19.66
N ASP A 240 5.22 -2.59 -19.75
CA ASP A 240 5.85 -3.92 -19.69
C ASP A 240 5.83 -4.51 -18.29
N VAL A 241 5.99 -3.64 -17.28
CA VAL A 241 5.81 -4.02 -15.87
C VAL A 241 4.35 -4.37 -15.61
N ALA A 242 3.41 -3.52 -16.08
CA ALA A 242 1.97 -3.72 -15.91
C ALA A 242 1.47 -5.05 -16.49
N LYS A 243 1.96 -5.46 -17.67
CA LYS A 243 1.63 -6.75 -18.31
C LYS A 243 2.04 -7.97 -17.49
N SER A 244 2.95 -7.82 -16.52
CA SER A 244 3.45 -8.92 -15.69
C SER A 244 2.55 -9.19 -14.47
N TYR A 245 1.61 -8.28 -14.15
CA TYR A 245 0.75 -8.38 -12.97
C TYR A 245 -0.08 -9.67 -12.93
N PRO A 246 -0.75 -10.09 -14.02
CA PRO A 246 -1.51 -11.34 -14.03
C PRO A 246 -0.66 -12.56 -13.66
N GLU A 247 0.61 -12.59 -14.06
CA GLU A 247 1.54 -13.66 -13.71
C GLU A 247 1.86 -13.66 -12.21
N TRP A 248 2.21 -12.50 -11.66
CA TRP A 248 2.56 -12.36 -10.25
C TRP A 248 1.39 -12.69 -9.32
N LEU A 249 0.20 -12.17 -9.65
CA LEU A 249 -1.02 -12.44 -8.88
C LEU A 249 -1.40 -13.93 -8.92
N LYS A 250 -1.22 -14.62 -10.06
CA LYS A 250 -1.42 -16.09 -10.16
C LYS A 250 -0.47 -16.88 -9.25
N ARG A 251 0.72 -16.34 -8.98
CA ARG A 251 1.70 -16.94 -8.05
C ARG A 251 1.41 -16.65 -6.58
N GLY A 252 0.32 -15.94 -6.27
CA GLY A 252 -0.01 -15.54 -4.89
C GLY A 252 0.82 -14.35 -4.40
N ILE A 253 1.44 -13.58 -5.30
CA ILE A 253 2.23 -12.40 -4.93
C ILE A 253 1.30 -11.19 -4.95
N HIS A 254 1.14 -10.51 -3.83
CA HIS A 254 0.37 -9.27 -3.73
C HIS A 254 1.04 -8.17 -4.54
N VAL A 255 0.27 -7.17 -4.97
CA VAL A 255 0.80 -6.03 -5.70
C VAL A 255 0.28 -4.72 -5.11
N VAL A 256 1.20 -3.81 -4.81
CA VAL A 256 0.89 -2.41 -4.48
C VAL A 256 1.41 -1.55 -5.62
N SER A 257 0.56 -0.72 -6.21
CA SER A 257 0.91 -0.05 -7.46
C SER A 257 0.53 1.43 -7.48
N GLN A 258 1.45 2.22 -8.02
CA GLN A 258 1.21 3.59 -8.50
C GLN A 258 1.15 3.66 -10.03
N ASN A 259 1.37 2.53 -10.72
CA ASN A 259 1.44 2.43 -12.16
C ASN A 259 0.05 2.53 -12.81
N LYS A 260 -0.30 3.75 -13.22
CA LYS A 260 -1.59 4.08 -13.84
C LYS A 260 -1.87 3.29 -15.13
N ARG A 261 -0.89 2.60 -15.73
CA ARG A 261 -1.11 1.72 -16.90
C ARG A 261 -2.05 0.56 -16.60
N VAL A 262 -2.09 0.07 -15.36
CA VAL A 262 -3.01 -0.99 -14.96
C VAL A 262 -4.43 -0.47 -14.85
N GLY A 263 -4.62 0.65 -14.14
CA GLY A 263 -5.95 1.21 -13.89
C GLY A 263 -6.52 2.04 -15.04
N ALA A 264 -5.69 2.64 -15.90
CA ALA A 264 -6.09 3.55 -16.97
C ALA A 264 -5.44 3.26 -18.33
N GLY A 265 -4.76 2.12 -18.49
CA GLY A 265 -4.36 1.58 -19.79
C GLY A 265 -5.49 0.80 -20.47
N SER A 266 -5.16 -0.19 -21.29
CA SER A 266 -6.18 -0.95 -22.02
C SER A 266 -7.15 -1.67 -21.07
N LEU A 267 -8.43 -1.68 -21.45
CA LEU A 267 -9.46 -2.37 -20.69
C LEU A 267 -9.21 -3.88 -20.62
N ASP A 268 -8.61 -4.46 -21.66
CA ASP A 268 -8.25 -5.88 -21.68
C ASP A 268 -7.24 -6.25 -20.58
N LEU A 269 -6.20 -5.42 -20.39
CA LEU A 269 -5.23 -5.63 -19.32
C LEU A 269 -5.90 -5.45 -17.94
N TYR A 270 -6.71 -4.40 -17.78
CA TYR A 270 -7.45 -4.16 -16.55
C TYR A 270 -8.34 -5.36 -16.18
N ARG A 271 -9.09 -5.89 -17.16
CA ARG A 271 -9.96 -7.07 -16.97
C ARG A 271 -9.17 -8.31 -16.60
N ASP A 272 -8.06 -8.61 -17.27
CA ASP A 272 -7.22 -9.78 -16.95
C ASP A 272 -6.65 -9.66 -15.52
N VAL A 273 -6.12 -8.48 -15.15
CA VAL A 273 -5.62 -8.21 -13.80
C VAL A 273 -6.72 -8.39 -12.75
N MET A 274 -7.91 -7.84 -12.99
CA MET A 274 -9.02 -7.95 -12.04
C MET A 274 -9.61 -9.35 -11.96
N GLU A 275 -9.70 -10.06 -13.08
CA GLU A 275 -10.14 -11.45 -13.11
C GLU A 275 -9.18 -12.36 -12.34
N VAL A 276 -7.88 -12.17 -12.52
CA VAL A 276 -6.86 -12.94 -11.81
C VAL A 276 -6.86 -12.62 -10.32
N THR A 277 -6.93 -11.33 -9.95
CA THR A 277 -7.00 -10.91 -8.54
C THR A 277 -8.18 -11.58 -7.83
N ARG A 278 -9.35 -11.67 -8.47
CA ARG A 278 -10.53 -12.34 -7.88
C ARG A 278 -10.39 -13.86 -7.73
N LYS A 279 -9.50 -14.49 -8.51
CA LYS A 279 -9.29 -15.95 -8.53
C LYS A 279 -8.09 -16.39 -7.72
N SER A 280 -7.20 -15.49 -7.33
CA SER A 280 -6.02 -15.79 -6.52
C SER A 280 -6.23 -15.38 -5.06
N GLU A 281 -5.32 -15.81 -4.19
CA GLU A 281 -5.23 -15.34 -2.80
C GLU A 281 -4.42 -14.03 -2.69
N ALA A 282 -3.98 -13.49 -3.84
CA ALA A 282 -3.23 -12.24 -3.89
C ALA A 282 -4.17 -11.03 -3.86
N ASN A 283 -3.64 -9.92 -3.36
CA ASN A 283 -4.39 -8.67 -3.23
C ASN A 283 -3.71 -7.62 -4.09
N LEU A 284 -4.51 -6.74 -4.68
CA LEU A 284 -4.07 -5.61 -5.49
C LEU A 284 -4.49 -4.30 -4.79
N TYR A 285 -3.53 -3.40 -4.60
CA TYR A 285 -3.76 -2.08 -4.00
C TYR A 285 -3.35 -0.97 -4.97
N LEU A 286 -4.23 0.00 -5.19
CA LEU A 286 -4.13 1.02 -6.23
C LEU A 286 -4.25 2.47 -5.69
N GLU A 287 -4.25 2.67 -4.37
CA GLU A 287 -4.62 3.95 -3.73
C GLU A 287 -3.81 5.13 -4.27
N SER A 288 -2.51 4.89 -4.44
CA SER A 288 -1.54 5.90 -4.84
C SER A 288 -1.68 6.36 -6.31
N MET A 289 -2.53 5.72 -7.11
CA MET A 289 -2.81 6.14 -8.50
C MET A 289 -3.61 7.44 -8.60
N VAL A 290 -4.46 7.74 -7.61
CA VAL A 290 -5.40 8.87 -7.65
C VAL A 290 -5.09 9.92 -6.58
N GLY A 291 -4.93 9.48 -5.33
CA GLY A 291 -4.90 10.38 -4.16
C GLY A 291 -3.53 10.60 -3.54
N ALA A 292 -2.46 10.05 -4.11
CA ALA A 292 -1.16 9.92 -3.44
C ALA A 292 -1.33 9.27 -2.05
N GLN A 293 -1.21 10.03 -0.95
CA GLN A 293 -1.41 9.52 0.41
C GLN A 293 -2.88 9.52 0.88
N MET A 294 -3.78 10.18 0.15
CA MET A 294 -5.18 10.31 0.57
C MET A 294 -5.93 8.98 0.36
N PRO A 295 -6.79 8.56 1.30
CA PRO A 295 -7.58 7.34 1.17
C PRO A 295 -8.80 7.59 0.29
N ILE A 296 -8.62 7.60 -1.03
CA ILE A 296 -9.69 7.85 -2.01
C ILE A 296 -10.39 6.56 -2.39
N ILE A 297 -9.64 5.57 -2.89
CA ILE A 297 -10.14 4.29 -3.37
C ILE A 297 -10.64 3.46 -2.20
N SER A 298 -9.90 3.43 -1.08
CA SER A 298 -10.37 2.74 0.14
C SER A 298 -11.69 3.30 0.67
N VAL A 299 -11.82 4.63 0.78
CA VAL A 299 -13.09 5.26 1.20
C VAL A 299 -14.21 4.98 0.21
N MET A 300 -13.92 5.02 -1.09
CA MET A 300 -14.88 4.67 -2.13
C MET A 300 -15.36 3.22 -1.98
N HIS A 301 -14.47 2.27 -1.72
CA HIS A 301 -14.81 0.89 -1.45
C HIS A 301 -15.63 0.75 -0.16
N ASP A 302 -15.28 1.44 0.93
CA ASP A 302 -16.03 1.41 2.19
C ASP A 302 -17.48 1.89 2.00
N ILE A 303 -17.69 2.95 1.21
CA ILE A 303 -19.04 3.45 0.86
C ILE A 303 -19.84 2.36 0.14
N VAL A 304 -19.26 1.73 -0.88
CA VAL A 304 -19.96 0.70 -1.67
C VAL A 304 -20.20 -0.58 -0.86
N GLN A 305 -19.22 -1.01 -0.06
CA GLN A 305 -19.30 -2.23 0.75
C GLN A 305 -20.32 -2.13 1.88
N THR A 306 -20.58 -0.92 2.40
CA THR A 306 -21.64 -0.68 3.39
C THR A 306 -23.05 -0.63 2.77
N GLY A 307 -23.16 -0.74 1.45
CA GLY A 307 -24.42 -0.82 0.71
C GLY A 307 -24.96 0.52 0.20
N ASP A 308 -24.17 1.60 0.30
CA ASP A 308 -24.52 2.88 -0.34
C ASP A 308 -24.10 2.88 -1.82
N ASN A 309 -24.73 3.71 -2.63
CA ASN A 309 -24.47 3.82 -4.06
C ASN A 309 -23.88 5.18 -4.38
N ILE A 310 -22.66 5.19 -4.90
CA ILE A 310 -22.03 6.40 -5.42
C ILE A 310 -22.76 6.82 -6.69
N THR A 311 -23.30 8.03 -6.69
CA THR A 311 -23.99 8.63 -7.84
C THR A 311 -23.06 9.52 -8.63
N ARG A 312 -22.13 10.21 -7.95
CA ARG A 312 -21.16 11.09 -8.60
C ARG A 312 -19.88 11.21 -7.79
N VAL A 313 -18.75 11.22 -8.50
CA VAL A 313 -17.45 11.62 -7.96
C VAL A 313 -16.99 12.85 -8.73
N ASP A 314 -16.71 13.94 -8.02
CA ASP A 314 -16.05 15.12 -8.58
C ASP A 314 -14.65 15.22 -7.97
N GLY A 315 -13.65 15.58 -8.77
CA GLY A 315 -12.27 15.74 -8.27
C GLY A 315 -11.48 16.83 -8.97
N ILE A 316 -10.78 17.64 -8.18
CA ILE A 316 -9.64 18.44 -8.60
C ILE A 316 -8.41 17.55 -8.41
N PHE A 317 -7.96 16.92 -9.50
CA PHE A 317 -6.96 15.85 -9.47
C PHE A 317 -5.51 16.31 -9.76
N SER A 318 -5.35 17.45 -10.43
CA SER A 318 -4.03 18.02 -10.77
C SER A 318 -3.76 19.24 -9.89
N GLY A 319 -2.72 19.15 -9.08
CA GLY A 319 -2.23 20.27 -8.26
C GLY A 319 -1.70 21.42 -9.12
N THR A 320 -1.09 21.11 -10.27
CA THR A 320 -0.63 22.10 -11.26
C THR A 320 -1.80 22.92 -11.78
N MET A 321 -2.86 22.26 -12.23
CA MET A 321 -4.08 22.94 -12.71
C MET A 321 -4.80 23.71 -11.60
N GLY A 322 -4.83 23.18 -10.38
CA GLY A 322 -5.33 23.88 -9.20
C GLY A 322 -4.59 25.19 -8.96
N TYR A 323 -3.26 25.16 -8.96
CA TYR A 323 -2.42 26.33 -8.79
C TYR A 323 -2.64 27.37 -9.89
N ILE A 324 -2.63 26.95 -11.16
CA ILE A 324 -2.76 27.86 -12.31
C ILE A 324 -4.10 28.59 -12.25
N LEU A 325 -5.22 27.87 -12.07
CA LEU A 325 -6.54 28.49 -12.04
C LEU A 325 -6.75 29.36 -10.80
N ASP A 326 -6.19 28.98 -9.65
CA ASP A 326 -6.23 29.82 -8.45
C ASP A 326 -5.43 31.12 -8.64
N ARG A 327 -4.28 31.04 -9.31
CA ARG A 327 -3.43 32.19 -9.65
C ARG A 327 -4.14 33.15 -10.62
N VAL A 328 -4.71 32.64 -11.70
CA VAL A 328 -5.47 33.43 -12.70
C VAL A 328 -6.73 34.04 -12.07
N GLN A 329 -7.42 33.31 -11.19
CA GLN A 329 -8.64 33.79 -10.54
C GLN A 329 -8.37 34.95 -9.56
N ARG A 330 -7.25 34.92 -8.81
CA ARG A 330 -6.99 35.88 -7.73
C ARG A 330 -6.23 37.12 -8.16
N ALA A 331 -5.40 37.01 -9.18
CA ALA A 331 -4.51 38.08 -9.58
C ALA A 331 -4.98 38.70 -10.89
N GLU A 332 -5.53 39.89 -10.75
CA GLU A 332 -6.00 40.68 -11.88
C GLU A 332 -4.87 40.87 -12.90
N GLY A 333 -5.17 40.54 -14.17
CA GLY A 333 -4.24 40.66 -15.28
C GLY A 333 -3.25 39.51 -15.48
N THR A 334 -3.18 38.51 -14.58
CA THR A 334 -2.31 37.33 -14.79
C THR A 334 -2.95 36.37 -15.78
N THR A 335 -2.22 35.97 -16.83
CA THR A 335 -2.71 35.05 -17.85
C THR A 335 -2.45 33.58 -17.51
N PHE A 336 -3.07 32.66 -18.26
CA PHE A 336 -2.87 31.22 -18.08
C PHE A 336 -1.44 30.81 -18.45
N SER A 337 -0.93 31.33 -19.56
CA SER A 337 0.45 31.09 -20.01
C SER A 337 1.50 31.56 -18.99
N GLU A 338 1.31 32.75 -18.40
CA GLU A 338 2.16 33.29 -17.33
C GLU A 338 2.12 32.42 -16.07
N ALA A 339 0.92 32.06 -15.60
CA ALA A 339 0.74 31.21 -14.43
C ALA A 339 1.34 29.80 -14.64
N LEU A 340 1.26 29.24 -15.85
CA LEU A 340 1.91 27.98 -16.21
C LEU A 340 3.44 28.10 -16.20
N ALA A 341 4.00 29.22 -16.67
CA ALA A 341 5.44 29.47 -16.60
C ALA A 341 5.91 29.57 -15.14
N GLU A 342 5.20 30.31 -14.29
CA GLU A 342 5.47 30.36 -12.84
C GLU A 342 5.40 28.97 -12.18
N ALA A 343 4.40 28.16 -12.56
CA ALA A 343 4.25 26.80 -12.03
C ALA A 343 5.47 25.93 -12.40
N LYS A 344 5.95 26.04 -13.64
CA LYS A 344 7.15 25.33 -14.11
C LYS A 344 8.41 25.75 -13.37
N GLU A 345 8.61 27.05 -13.11
CA GLU A 345 9.75 27.54 -12.31
C GLU A 345 9.75 26.99 -10.89
N ARG A 346 8.55 26.75 -10.33
CA ARG A 346 8.38 26.12 -9.02
C ARG A 346 8.50 24.59 -9.03
N GLY A 347 8.64 23.98 -10.21
CA GLY A 347 8.68 22.53 -10.37
C GLY A 347 7.38 21.82 -9.99
N LEU A 348 6.22 22.48 -10.21
CA LEU A 348 4.91 21.88 -9.96
C LEU A 348 4.49 20.87 -11.04
N PRO A 349 4.60 21.17 -12.35
CA PRO A 349 4.20 20.25 -13.39
C PRO A 349 5.07 18.99 -13.45
N GLU A 350 4.52 17.94 -14.05
CA GLU A 350 5.28 16.76 -14.48
C GLU A 350 6.38 17.14 -15.50
N PRO A 351 7.39 16.27 -15.76
CA PRO A 351 8.44 16.54 -16.74
C PRO A 351 7.92 16.94 -18.12
N ASP A 352 6.77 16.40 -18.51
CA ASP A 352 5.99 16.86 -19.64
C ASP A 352 4.83 17.77 -19.18
N PRO A 353 4.93 19.09 -19.34
CA PRO A 353 3.90 20.02 -18.90
C PRO A 353 2.58 19.86 -19.66
N PHE A 354 2.58 19.24 -20.85
CA PHE A 354 1.35 18.96 -21.59
C PHE A 354 0.43 17.99 -20.85
N ALA A 355 0.99 17.05 -20.09
CA ALA A 355 0.21 16.03 -19.37
C ALA A 355 -0.76 16.65 -18.35
N ASP A 356 -0.38 17.75 -17.71
CA ASP A 356 -1.22 18.50 -16.78
C ASP A 356 -2.29 19.33 -17.51
N VAL A 357 -1.88 20.19 -18.45
CA VAL A 357 -2.78 21.18 -19.06
C VAL A 357 -3.70 20.63 -20.15
N SER A 358 -3.38 19.46 -20.72
CA SER A 358 -4.29 18.73 -21.62
C SER A 358 -5.46 18.07 -20.89
N GLY A 359 -5.36 17.92 -19.57
CA GLY A 359 -6.34 17.20 -18.76
C GLY A 359 -6.18 15.68 -18.78
N LEU A 360 -5.16 15.14 -19.45
CA LEU A 360 -4.98 13.70 -19.61
C LEU A 360 -4.70 12.98 -18.27
N ASP A 361 -3.91 13.57 -17.37
CA ASP A 361 -3.71 13.00 -16.03
C ASP A 361 -5.00 12.96 -15.21
N THR A 362 -5.80 14.03 -15.31
CA THR A 362 -7.12 14.14 -14.67
C THR A 362 -8.08 13.08 -15.23
N ALA A 363 -8.08 12.87 -16.55
CA ALA A 363 -8.86 11.83 -17.22
C ALA A 363 -8.47 10.43 -16.77
N ARG A 364 -7.17 10.12 -16.71
CA ARG A 364 -6.68 8.83 -16.23
C ARG A 364 -7.09 8.56 -14.79
N LYS A 365 -6.94 9.53 -13.89
CA LYS A 365 -7.36 9.39 -12.47
C LYS A 365 -8.87 9.18 -12.33
N ALA A 366 -9.67 9.91 -13.11
CA ALA A 366 -11.12 9.70 -13.13
C ALA A 366 -11.50 8.33 -13.71
N LEU A 367 -10.77 7.85 -14.74
CA LEU A 367 -10.96 6.53 -15.32
C LEU A 367 -10.63 5.40 -14.33
N VAL A 368 -9.54 5.53 -13.56
CA VAL A 368 -9.24 4.58 -12.47
C VAL A 368 -10.43 4.49 -11.52
N LEU A 369 -10.96 5.62 -11.03
CA LEU A 369 -12.10 5.61 -10.12
C LEU A 369 -13.36 5.00 -10.74
N ALA A 370 -13.66 5.30 -12.01
CA ALA A 370 -14.80 4.71 -12.69
C ALA A 370 -14.64 3.18 -12.84
N ARG A 371 -13.45 2.71 -13.20
CA ARG A 371 -13.17 1.28 -13.32
C ARG A 371 -13.29 0.55 -11.98
N GLU A 372 -12.78 1.14 -10.90
CA GLU A 372 -12.97 0.61 -9.54
C GLU A 372 -14.44 0.61 -9.08
N LEU A 373 -15.29 1.50 -9.63
CA LEU A 373 -16.75 1.46 -9.44
C LEU A 373 -17.45 0.41 -10.33
N GLY A 374 -16.71 -0.32 -11.15
CA GLY A 374 -17.22 -1.39 -12.02
C GLY A 374 -17.58 -0.96 -13.45
N PHE A 375 -17.13 0.21 -13.91
CA PHE A 375 -17.37 0.66 -15.28
C PHE A 375 -16.28 0.15 -16.24
N ASP A 376 -16.70 -0.54 -17.29
CA ASP A 376 -15.86 -0.99 -18.40
C ASP A 376 -15.71 0.14 -19.44
N LEU A 377 -14.87 1.12 -19.12
CA LEU A 377 -14.59 2.28 -19.98
C LEU A 377 -13.14 2.29 -20.45
N GLU A 378 -12.91 2.87 -21.62
CA GLU A 378 -11.59 3.22 -22.15
C GLU A 378 -11.33 4.73 -22.04
N LEU A 379 -10.09 5.14 -22.25
CA LEU A 379 -9.72 6.57 -22.18
C LEU A 379 -10.40 7.39 -23.28
N GLU A 380 -10.66 6.77 -24.42
CA GLU A 380 -11.39 7.34 -25.56
C GLU A 380 -12.88 7.62 -25.23
N ASP A 381 -13.44 6.95 -24.23
CA ASP A 381 -14.81 7.20 -23.75
C ASP A 381 -14.90 8.45 -22.84
N VAL A 382 -13.74 8.98 -22.40
CA VAL A 382 -13.68 10.16 -21.54
C VAL A 382 -13.81 11.42 -22.37
N THR A 383 -14.80 12.26 -22.05
CA THR A 383 -14.90 13.60 -22.66
C THR A 383 -13.92 14.53 -21.99
N VAL A 384 -12.87 14.96 -22.69
CA VAL A 384 -11.82 15.86 -22.15
C VAL A 384 -11.84 17.20 -22.86
N GLU A 385 -11.98 18.28 -22.09
CA GLU A 385 -11.73 19.65 -22.53
C GLU A 385 -10.24 19.98 -22.33
N SER A 386 -9.44 19.77 -23.36
CA SER A 386 -8.01 20.16 -23.36
C SER A 386 -7.88 21.68 -23.38
N LEU A 387 -7.00 22.23 -22.54
CA LEU A 387 -6.61 23.65 -22.60
C LEU A 387 -5.41 23.90 -23.52
N VAL A 388 -4.86 22.83 -24.11
CA VAL A 388 -3.77 22.91 -25.10
C VAL A 388 -4.39 23.09 -26.49
N PRO A 389 -4.03 24.16 -27.22
CA PRO A 389 -4.40 24.31 -28.62
C PRO A 389 -3.84 23.15 -29.46
N LYS A 390 -4.66 22.60 -30.36
CA LYS A 390 -4.31 21.41 -31.17
C LYS A 390 -3.02 21.56 -31.97
N ASP A 391 -2.71 22.77 -32.40
CA ASP A 391 -1.51 23.09 -33.17
C ASP A 391 -0.23 23.15 -32.31
N ALA A 392 -0.33 23.09 -30.98
CA ALA A 392 0.82 23.06 -30.07
C ALA A 392 1.14 21.66 -29.51
N GLU A 393 0.21 20.70 -29.62
CA GLU A 393 0.38 19.35 -29.08
C GLU A 393 1.69 18.69 -29.54
N GLY A 394 2.52 18.27 -28.59
CA GLY A 394 3.78 17.58 -28.87
C GLY A 394 4.89 18.44 -29.48
N LYS A 395 4.70 19.76 -29.63
CA LYS A 395 5.69 20.67 -30.24
C LYS A 395 6.67 21.32 -29.25
N GLY A 396 6.62 20.91 -27.98
CA GLY A 396 7.50 21.40 -26.93
C GLY A 396 7.03 22.69 -26.25
N TRP A 397 7.80 23.13 -25.26
CA TRP A 397 7.42 24.20 -24.34
C TRP A 397 7.19 25.56 -25.00
N ASP A 398 8.08 25.97 -25.92
CA ASP A 398 7.98 27.30 -26.54
C ASP A 398 6.75 27.39 -27.44
N ALA A 399 6.45 26.33 -28.20
CA ALA A 399 5.24 26.24 -29.02
C ALA A 399 3.97 26.25 -28.17
N LEU A 400 3.97 25.56 -27.03
CA LEU A 400 2.88 25.59 -26.07
C LEU A 400 2.63 27.01 -25.55
N GLN A 401 3.68 27.69 -25.09
CA GLN A 401 3.59 29.05 -24.56
C GLN A 401 3.03 30.03 -25.59
N GLU A 402 3.52 30.00 -26.83
CA GLU A 402 3.03 30.90 -27.88
C GLU A 402 1.58 30.61 -28.27
N ALA A 403 1.18 29.34 -28.36
CA ALA A 403 -0.20 28.98 -28.68
C ALA A 403 -1.19 29.37 -27.57
N LEU A 404 -0.80 29.18 -26.30
CA LEU A 404 -1.61 29.59 -25.15
C LEU A 404 -1.85 31.11 -25.14
N LYS A 405 -0.80 31.91 -25.39
CA LYS A 405 -0.91 33.38 -25.52
C LYS A 405 -1.81 33.79 -26.69
N ALA A 406 -1.73 33.07 -27.80
CA ALA A 406 -2.47 33.41 -29.00
C ALA A 406 -3.97 33.14 -28.90
N SER A 407 -4.40 32.16 -28.09
CA SER A 407 -5.80 31.68 -28.11
C SER A 407 -6.39 31.42 -26.72
N THR A 408 -5.71 30.67 -25.86
CA THR A 408 -6.25 30.21 -24.57
C THR A 408 -6.35 31.33 -23.53
N ASP A 409 -5.40 32.26 -23.49
CA ASP A 409 -5.34 33.30 -22.46
C ASP A 409 -6.58 34.20 -22.47
N ALA A 410 -6.97 34.70 -23.65
CA ALA A 410 -8.14 35.57 -23.81
C ALA A 410 -9.46 34.82 -23.52
N GLU A 411 -9.56 33.57 -23.96
CA GLU A 411 -10.74 32.73 -23.71
C GLU A 411 -10.91 32.43 -22.20
N LEU A 412 -9.83 32.04 -21.52
CA LEU A 412 -9.88 31.73 -20.11
C LEU A 412 -10.17 32.97 -19.27
N ALA A 413 -9.58 34.12 -19.59
CA ALA A 413 -9.84 35.38 -18.92
C ALA A 413 -11.33 35.79 -19.01
N ALA A 414 -11.96 35.57 -20.17
CA ALA A 414 -13.39 35.82 -20.34
C ALA A 414 -14.25 34.88 -19.46
N ARG A 415 -13.93 33.58 -19.42
CA ARG A 415 -14.65 32.60 -18.59
C ARG A 415 -14.47 32.85 -17.09
N VAL A 416 -13.27 33.25 -16.67
CA VAL A 416 -12.98 33.66 -15.28
C VAL A 416 -13.80 34.88 -14.90
N SER A 417 -13.84 35.90 -15.76
CA SER A 417 -14.64 37.12 -15.55
C SER A 417 -16.14 36.80 -15.47
N GLU A 418 -16.64 35.90 -16.31
CA GLU A 418 -18.02 35.44 -16.28
C GLU A 418 -18.36 34.71 -14.96
N ALA A 419 -17.48 33.81 -14.50
CA ALA A 419 -17.66 33.14 -13.21
C ALA A 419 -17.65 34.14 -12.05
N GLN A 420 -16.70 35.09 -12.04
CA GLN A 420 -16.61 36.13 -11.02
C GLN A 420 -17.85 37.01 -10.97
N ALA A 421 -18.40 37.38 -12.13
CA ALA A 421 -19.63 38.17 -12.21
C ALA A 421 -20.85 37.44 -11.59
N LYS A 422 -20.82 36.10 -11.54
CA LYS A 422 -21.83 35.26 -10.89
C LYS A 422 -21.54 34.99 -9.41
N GLY A 423 -20.43 35.48 -8.87
CA GLY A 423 -19.98 35.14 -7.52
C GLY A 423 -19.49 33.69 -7.42
N GLU A 424 -18.86 33.20 -8.48
CA GLU A 424 -18.33 31.84 -8.62
C GLU A 424 -16.83 31.87 -8.95
N CYS A 425 -16.17 30.71 -8.89
CA CYS A 425 -14.80 30.53 -9.34
C CYS A 425 -14.68 29.34 -10.30
N LEU A 426 -13.69 29.43 -11.19
CA LEU A 426 -13.43 28.39 -12.18
C LEU A 426 -12.46 27.34 -11.63
N ARG A 427 -12.76 26.06 -11.84
CA ARG A 427 -11.92 24.91 -11.45
C ARG A 427 -11.87 23.89 -12.57
N TYR A 428 -10.74 23.21 -12.71
CA TYR A 428 -10.58 22.09 -13.63
C TYR A 428 -10.92 20.79 -12.90
N VAL A 429 -11.99 20.12 -13.32
CA VAL A 429 -12.60 19.01 -12.57
C VAL A 429 -12.79 17.79 -13.45
N GLY A 430 -12.32 16.64 -12.96
CA GLY A 430 -12.76 15.35 -13.45
C GLY A 430 -14.03 14.92 -12.72
N ARG A 431 -15.05 14.52 -13.48
CA ARG A 431 -16.34 14.06 -12.98
C ARG A 431 -16.62 12.66 -13.49
N VAL A 432 -16.84 11.73 -12.57
CA VAL A 432 -17.42 10.42 -12.81
C VAL A 432 -18.90 10.50 -12.46
N ASP A 433 -19.76 10.44 -13.46
CA ASP A 433 -21.21 10.30 -13.30
C ASP A 433 -21.55 8.82 -13.35
N ALA A 434 -21.70 8.22 -12.16
CA ALA A 434 -21.95 6.79 -12.02
C ALA A 434 -23.39 6.41 -12.39
N VAL A 435 -24.33 7.37 -12.39
CA VAL A 435 -25.70 7.11 -12.85
C VAL A 435 -25.75 7.00 -14.38
N ALA A 436 -25.02 7.89 -15.08
CA ALA A 436 -24.94 7.88 -16.53
C ALA A 436 -23.87 6.93 -17.09
N GLY A 437 -22.94 6.45 -16.24
CA GLY A 437 -21.77 5.68 -16.66
C GLY A 437 -20.82 6.48 -17.55
N LYS A 438 -20.62 7.78 -17.25
CA LYS A 438 -19.84 8.70 -18.08
C LYS A 438 -18.79 9.45 -17.29
N ILE A 439 -17.68 9.74 -17.96
CA ILE A 439 -16.60 10.57 -17.41
C ILE A 439 -16.47 11.84 -18.24
N SER A 440 -16.32 12.97 -17.55
CA SER A 440 -16.04 14.26 -18.19
C SER A 440 -14.98 15.03 -17.42
N VAL A 441 -14.07 15.66 -18.14
CA VAL A 441 -12.96 16.45 -17.60
C VAL A 441 -12.98 17.81 -18.25
N GLY A 442 -12.97 18.88 -17.46
CA GLY A 442 -12.96 20.23 -18.01
C GLY A 442 -13.18 21.33 -16.97
N LEU A 443 -13.31 22.55 -17.45
CA LEU A 443 -13.56 23.74 -16.65
C LEU A 443 -15.01 23.74 -16.15
N ARG A 444 -15.18 23.98 -14.85
CA ARG A 444 -16.48 24.09 -14.19
C ARG A 444 -16.48 25.26 -13.22
N SER A 445 -17.59 25.98 -13.18
CA SER A 445 -17.81 27.09 -12.27
C SER A 445 -18.46 26.59 -10.98
N PHE A 446 -18.02 27.10 -9.83
CA PHE A 446 -18.54 26.74 -8.51
C PHE A 446 -18.80 27.99 -7.67
N PRO A 447 -19.93 28.05 -6.91
CA PRO A 447 -20.18 29.09 -5.93
C PRO A 447 -19.01 29.28 -4.96
N MET A 448 -18.76 30.50 -4.50
CA MET A 448 -17.60 30.79 -3.63
C MET A 448 -17.62 30.05 -2.28
N ASP A 449 -18.79 29.61 -1.81
CA ASP A 449 -18.97 28.79 -0.61
C ASP A 449 -18.85 27.27 -0.87
N HIS A 450 -18.75 26.85 -2.14
CA HIS A 450 -18.56 25.45 -2.48
C HIS A 450 -17.16 24.96 -2.05
N PRO A 451 -17.01 23.72 -1.55
CA PRO A 451 -15.74 23.22 -1.04
C PRO A 451 -14.56 23.34 -2.03
N PHE A 452 -14.80 23.12 -3.33
CA PHE A 452 -13.78 23.24 -4.38
C PHE A 452 -13.28 24.67 -4.59
N SER A 453 -14.08 25.67 -4.23
CA SER A 453 -13.70 27.07 -4.30
C SER A 453 -12.65 27.40 -3.24
N THR A 454 -12.64 26.65 -2.13
CA THR A 454 -11.68 26.82 -1.05
C THR A 454 -10.38 26.05 -1.24
N THR A 455 -10.29 25.12 -2.20
CA THR A 455 -9.06 24.39 -2.55
C THR A 455 -7.97 25.38 -2.96
N ARG A 456 -6.77 25.26 -2.37
CA ARG A 456 -5.66 26.21 -2.57
C ARG A 456 -4.43 25.49 -3.09
N ASP A 457 -3.58 26.26 -3.75
CA ASP A 457 -2.26 25.81 -4.18
C ASP A 457 -2.35 24.51 -5.00
N SER A 458 -1.52 23.52 -4.67
CA SER A 458 -1.45 22.23 -5.35
C SER A 458 -2.25 21.12 -4.65
N GLU A 459 -3.24 21.48 -3.85
CA GLU A 459 -4.09 20.51 -3.17
C GLU A 459 -4.98 19.73 -4.15
N THR A 460 -5.18 18.46 -3.84
CA THR A 460 -6.21 17.62 -4.46
C THR A 460 -7.44 17.60 -3.56
N THR A 461 -8.61 17.64 -4.19
CA THR A 461 -9.89 17.61 -3.48
C THR A 461 -10.85 16.73 -4.25
N ILE A 462 -11.44 15.74 -3.56
CA ILE A 462 -12.39 14.79 -4.14
C ILE A 462 -13.67 14.82 -3.30
N ALA A 463 -14.81 14.86 -3.98
CA ALA A 463 -16.13 14.87 -3.38
C ALA A 463 -16.93 13.67 -3.88
N PHE A 464 -17.31 12.79 -2.95
CA PHE A 464 -18.25 11.69 -3.22
C PHE A 464 -19.68 12.14 -2.92
N ARG A 465 -20.58 11.81 -3.84
CA ARG A 465 -22.03 11.95 -3.68
C ARG A 465 -22.70 10.60 -3.79
N THR A 466 -23.65 10.37 -2.90
CA THR A 466 -24.37 9.11 -2.73
C THR A 466 -25.82 9.38 -2.31
N GLY A 467 -26.55 8.34 -1.88
CA GLY A 467 -27.85 8.54 -1.23
C GLY A 467 -27.73 9.24 0.14
N GLN A 468 -26.63 9.00 0.87
CA GLN A 468 -26.36 9.59 2.19
C GLN A 468 -25.56 10.90 2.11
N TYR A 469 -24.60 10.97 1.19
CA TYR A 469 -23.77 12.16 0.95
C TYR A 469 -24.38 12.99 -0.18
N THR A 470 -25.23 13.94 0.17
CA THR A 470 -26.02 14.74 -0.79
C THR A 470 -25.24 15.88 -1.43
N GLU A 471 -25.84 16.59 -2.39
CA GLU A 471 -25.27 17.80 -3.00
C GLU A 471 -24.88 18.87 -1.97
N ALA A 472 -25.68 19.04 -0.92
CA ALA A 472 -25.42 20.03 0.13
C ALA A 472 -24.33 19.58 1.11
N THR A 473 -24.06 18.27 1.21
CA THR A 473 -23.10 17.72 2.17
C THR A 473 -22.41 16.48 1.60
N PRO A 474 -21.56 16.64 0.57
CA PRO A 474 -20.80 15.54 0.01
C PRO A 474 -19.71 15.07 0.99
N LEU A 475 -19.25 13.82 0.86
CA LEU A 475 -18.04 13.39 1.57
C LEU A 475 -16.83 13.97 0.85
N LEU A 476 -16.14 14.89 1.52
CA LEU A 476 -15.00 15.60 0.98
C LEU A 476 -13.69 15.06 1.54
N LEU A 477 -12.78 14.68 0.67
CA LEU A 477 -11.40 14.38 1.00
C LEU A 477 -10.51 15.45 0.37
N ARG A 478 -9.65 16.07 1.18
CA ARG A 478 -8.74 17.14 0.74
C ARG A 478 -7.37 16.99 1.36
N GLY A 479 -6.33 17.20 0.55
CA GLY A 479 -4.94 17.15 0.99
C GLY A 479 -3.96 17.25 -0.17
N PRO A 480 -2.65 17.08 0.09
CA PRO A 480 -1.65 17.00 -0.97
C PRO A 480 -1.88 15.75 -1.82
N GLY A 481 -2.15 15.92 -3.12
CA GLY A 481 -2.40 14.79 -4.04
C GLY A 481 -1.29 14.54 -5.06
N ALA A 482 -0.14 15.19 -4.90
CA ALA A 482 1.03 14.99 -5.75
C ALA A 482 2.32 15.18 -4.95
N GLY A 483 3.44 14.80 -5.55
CA GLY A 483 4.77 14.92 -4.99
C GLY A 483 5.30 13.62 -4.40
N PRO A 484 6.63 13.41 -4.44
CA PRO A 484 7.21 12.10 -4.23
C PRO A 484 7.06 11.59 -2.79
N VAL A 485 7.03 12.49 -1.80
CA VAL A 485 6.79 12.13 -0.39
C VAL A 485 5.36 11.64 -0.16
N ALA A 486 4.37 12.34 -0.73
CA ALA A 486 2.97 11.97 -0.58
C ALA A 486 2.68 10.63 -1.27
N ILE A 487 3.22 10.42 -2.47
CA ILE A 487 3.05 9.17 -3.20
C ILE A 487 3.71 8.01 -2.43
N ALA A 488 4.95 8.18 -1.97
CA ALA A 488 5.65 7.15 -1.18
C ALA A 488 4.86 6.79 0.09
N SER A 489 4.30 7.79 0.77
CA SER A 489 3.46 7.57 1.97
C SER A 489 2.18 6.81 1.65
N GLY A 490 1.57 7.05 0.49
CA GLY A 490 0.39 6.29 0.02
C GLY A 490 0.71 4.84 -0.29
N VAL A 491 1.79 4.61 -1.04
CA VAL A 491 2.30 3.26 -1.32
C VAL A 491 2.64 2.50 -0.04
N PHE A 492 3.30 3.17 0.92
CA PHE A 492 3.61 2.57 2.21
C PHE A 492 2.34 2.30 3.03
N ALA A 493 1.33 3.18 2.96
CA ALA A 493 0.05 2.94 3.60
C ALA A 493 -0.67 1.71 3.01
N ASP A 494 -0.61 1.49 1.70
CA ASP A 494 -1.15 0.29 1.06
C ASP A 494 -0.41 -0.98 1.49
N LEU A 495 0.92 -0.93 1.59
CA LEU A 495 1.70 -2.04 2.16
C LEU A 495 1.25 -2.37 3.59
N LEU A 496 1.04 -1.35 4.43
CA LEU A 496 0.59 -1.55 5.81
C LEU A 496 -0.89 -1.96 5.91
N ARG A 497 -1.73 -1.65 4.92
CA ARG A 497 -3.11 -2.15 4.84
C ARG A 497 -3.13 -3.62 4.44
N LEU A 498 -2.31 -4.00 3.46
CA LEU A 498 -2.11 -5.39 3.09
C LEU A 498 -1.77 -6.21 4.33
N THR A 499 -0.81 -5.76 5.14
CA THR A 499 -0.34 -6.53 6.30
C THR A 499 -1.37 -6.74 7.39
N LYS A 500 -2.40 -5.89 7.48
CA LYS A 500 -3.51 -6.08 8.43
C LYS A 500 -4.49 -7.17 7.99
N ASN A 501 -4.45 -7.55 6.72
CA ASN A 501 -5.30 -8.58 6.12
C ASN A 501 -4.58 -9.93 5.97
N LEU A 502 -3.30 -10.02 6.40
CA LEU A 502 -2.47 -11.22 6.29
C LEU A 502 -2.67 -12.19 7.45
#